data_AF-A0A6C1MU24-F1
#
_entry.id   AF-A0A6C1MU24-F1
#
_cell.length_a   1.000
_cell.length_b   1.000
_cell.length_c   1.000
_cell.angle_alpha   90.00
_cell.angle_beta   90.00
_cell.angle_gamma   90.00
#
_symmetry.space_group_name_H-M   'P 1'
#
loop_
_entity.id
_entity.type
_entity.pdbx_description
1 polymer ?
#
loop_
_entity_poly.entity_id
_entity_poly.type
_entity_poly.pdbx_seq_one_letter_code
_entity_poly.pdbx_strand_id
1 'polypeptide(L)' 'MPLLVKGDSIWPGLLLGVLGFVYVWSMSVRGFAELPHLLSALTVLLPLVVLGILLRSAWPGAVALVIVVIIDMSLR' A
#
# COMPACT_ATOMS: atom_id res chain seq x y z
N MET A 1 -17.75 11.23 13.17
CA MET A 1 -17.74 9.75 13.33
C MET A 1 -17.11 9.17 12.07
N PRO A 2 -15.87 8.68 12.08
CA PRO A 2 -15.28 8.17 10.84
C PRO A 2 -16.01 6.89 10.45
N LEU A 3 -16.50 6.86 9.21
CA LEU A 3 -17.12 5.74 8.53
C LEU A 3 -16.06 4.64 8.33
N LEU A 4 -15.67 3.95 9.41
CA LEU A 4 -14.88 2.73 9.31
C LEU A 4 -15.75 1.73 8.58
N VAL A 5 -15.39 1.46 7.32
CA VAL A 5 -15.91 0.40 6.48
C VAL A 5 -15.68 -0.92 7.23
N LYS A 6 -16.61 -1.25 8.12
CA LYS A 6 -16.71 -2.52 8.83
C LYS A 6 -17.52 -3.45 7.93
N GLY A 7 -16.98 -3.72 6.75
CA GLY A 7 -17.46 -4.81 5.93
C GLY A 7 -16.63 -6.03 6.29
N ASP A 8 -17.27 -7.17 6.54
CA ASP A 8 -16.59 -8.47 6.78
C ASP A 8 -15.76 -8.97 5.57
N SER A 9 -15.55 -8.11 4.58
CA SER A 9 -14.98 -8.38 3.30
C SER A 9 -13.51 -7.96 3.28
N ILE A 10 -12.64 -8.93 3.01
CA ILE A 10 -11.20 -8.73 2.78
C ILE A 10 -10.89 -8.13 1.40
N TRP A 11 -11.86 -8.17 0.48
CA TRP A 11 -11.72 -7.70 -0.90
C TRP A 11 -11.16 -6.29 -1.04
N PRO A 12 -11.65 -5.26 -0.31
CA PRO A 12 -11.07 -3.92 -0.40
C PRO A 12 -9.62 -3.87 0.09
N GLY A 13 -9.25 -4.60 1.15
CA GLY A 13 -7.86 -4.69 1.59
C GLY A 13 -6.96 -5.36 0.54
N LEU A 14 -7.46 -6.41 -0.10
CA LEU A 14 -6.77 -7.11 -1.18
C LEU A 14 -6.59 -6.21 -2.41
N LEU A 15 -7.63 -5.49 -2.83
CA LEU A 15 -7.57 -4.54 -3.94
C LEU A 15 -6.55 -3.44 -3.69
N LEU A 16 -6.51 -2.90 -2.47
CA LEU A 16 -5.53 -1.90 -2.06
C LEU A 16 -4.10 -2.46 -2.08
N GLY A 17 -3.92 -3.73 -1.69
CA GLY A 17 -2.63 -4.40 -1.79
C GLY A 17 -2.16 -4.60 -3.22
N VAL A 18 -3.04 -5.06 -4.11
CA VAL A 18 -2.74 -5.19 -5.55
C VAL A 18 -2.41 -3.83 -6.15
N LEU A 19 -3.20 -2.79 -5.82
CA LEU A 19 -2.96 -1.44 -6.31
C LEU A 19 -1.61 -0.89 -5.84
N GLY A 20 -1.24 -1.11 -4.58
CA GLY A 20 0.06 -0.72 -4.05
C GLY A 20 1.22 -1.44 -4.73
N PHE A 21 1.04 -2.73 -5.04
CA PHE A 21 2.06 -3.50 -5.75
C PHE A 21 2.25 -2.99 -7.19
N VAL A 22 1.15 -2.69 -7.90
CA VAL A 22 1.18 -2.08 -9.24
C VAL A 22 1.86 -0.71 -9.19
N TYR A 23 1.64 0.07 -8.13
CA TYR A 23 2.28 1.37 -7.95
C TYR A 23 3.80 1.24 -7.80
N VAL A 24 4.27 0.36 -6.90
CA VAL A 24 5.70 0.07 -6.72
C VAL A 24 6.33 -0.45 -8.01
N TRP A 25 5.62 -1.30 -8.75
CA TRP A 25 6.06 -1.77 -10.07
C TRP A 25 6.20 -0.62 -11.07
N SER A 26 5.24 0.30 -11.12
CA SER A 26 5.33 1.49 -11.99
C SER A 26 6.52 2.37 -11.61
N MET A 27 6.80 2.53 -10.32
CA MET A 27 7.99 3.22 -9.80
C MET A 27 9.29 2.60 -10.33
N SER A 28 9.37 1.27 -10.33
CA SER A 28 10.52 0.51 -10.87
C SER A 28 10.70 0.74 -12.37
N VAL A 29 9.62 0.66 -13.15
CA VAL A 29 9.67 0.84 -14.61
C VAL A 29 10.04 2.28 -15.02
N ARG A 30 9.60 3.29 -14.26
CA ARG A 30 9.92 4.69 -14.57
C ARG A 30 11.37 5.07 -14.24
N GLY A 31 12.12 4.21 -13.55
CA GLY A 31 13.54 4.43 -13.25
C GLY A 31 13.84 5.56 -12.25
N PHE A 32 12.81 6.17 -11.63
CA PHE A 32 12.99 7.24 -10.64
C PHE A 32 13.32 6.71 -9.23
N ALA A 33 12.94 5.48 -8.91
CA ALA A 33 13.15 4.91 -7.59
C ALA A 33 14.43 4.06 -7.56
N GLU A 34 15.45 4.52 -6.82
CA GLU A 34 16.61 3.68 -6.53
C GLU A 34 16.19 2.44 -5.73
N LEU A 35 16.91 1.33 -5.90
CA LEU A 35 16.67 0.04 -5.23
C LEU A 35 16.24 0.13 -3.73
N PRO A 36 16.88 0.96 -2.87
CA PRO A 36 16.45 1.11 -1.48
C PRO A 36 15.01 1.59 -1.31
N HIS A 37 14.51 2.46 -2.19
CA HIS A 37 13.17 3.02 -2.06
C HIS A 37 12.07 2.03 -2.42
N LEU A 38 12.31 1.19 -3.43
CA LEU A 38 11.42 0.07 -3.77
C LEU A 38 11.32 -0.92 -2.59
N LEU A 39 12.45 -1.20 -1.94
CA LEU A 39 12.50 -2.07 -0.75
C LEU A 39 11.78 -1.43 0.46
N SER A 40 11.97 -0.14 0.69
CA SER A 40 11.23 0.60 1.73
C SER A 40 9.73 0.59 1.48
N ALA A 41 9.29 0.82 0.24
CA ALA A 41 7.88 0.77 -0.12
C ALA A 41 7.29 -0.63 0.08
N LEU A 42 7.99 -1.69 -0.33
CA LEU A 42 7.56 -3.08 -0.15
C LEU A 42 7.49 -3.50 1.31
N THR A 43 8.49 -3.13 2.12
CA THR A 43 8.54 -3.46 3.55
C THR A 43 7.45 -2.77 4.36
N VAL A 44 6.89 -1.66 3.88
CA VAL A 44 5.69 -1.04 4.47
C VAL A 44 4.41 -1.63 3.89
N LEU A 45 4.35 -1.80 2.56
CA LEU A 45 3.16 -2.26 1.86
C LEU A 45 2.75 -3.68 2.28
N LEU A 46 3.68 -4.63 2.27
CA LEU A 46 3.41 -6.04 2.60
C LEU A 46 2.78 -6.22 3.98
N PRO A 47 3.38 -5.77 5.10
CA PRO A 47 2.82 -6.01 6.42
C PRO A 47 1.50 -5.28 6.64
N LEU A 48 1.31 -4.06 6.11
CA LEU A 48 0.05 -3.34 6.26
C LEU A 48 -1.09 -3.98 5.45
N VAL A 49 -0.81 -4.50 4.25
CA VAL A 49 -1.80 -5.25 3.47
C VAL A 49 -2.17 -6.56 4.18
N VAL A 50 -1.17 -7.30 4.68
CA VAL A 50 -1.40 -8.52 5.47
C VAL A 50 -2.21 -8.22 6.73
N LEU A 51 -1.89 -7.13 7.43
CA LEU A 51 -2.64 -6.66 8.60
C LEU A 51 -4.09 -6.30 8.23
N GLY A 52 -4.32 -5.66 7.08
CA GLY A 52 -5.67 -5.38 6.57
C GLY A 52 -6.48 -6.63 6.28
N ILE A 53 -5.84 -7.65 5.72
CA ILE A 53 -6.46 -8.97 5.50
C ILE A 53 -6.79 -9.63 6.84
N LEU A 54 -5.84 -9.63 7.78
CA LEU A 54 -5.98 -10.26 9.10
C LEU A 54 -7.11 -9.61 9.94
N LEU A 55 -7.18 -8.28 9.90
CA LEU A 55 -8.20 -7.48 10.59
C LEU A 55 -9.52 -7.42 9.82
N ARG A 56 -9.62 -8.06 8.64
CA ARG A 56 -10.75 -7.94 7.69
C ARG A 56 -11.19 -6.49 7.50
N SER A 57 -10.22 -5.60 7.32
CA SER A 57 -10.48 -4.18 7.20
C SER A 57 -9.62 -3.53 6.13
N ALA A 58 -10.22 -2.59 5.41
CA ALA A 58 -9.56 -1.89 4.32
C ALA A 58 -8.60 -0.79 4.80
N TRP A 59 -8.74 -0.32 6.05
CA TRP A 59 -7.98 0.84 6.54
C TRP A 59 -6.46 0.63 6.53
N PRO A 60 -5.89 -0.55 6.88
CA PRO A 60 -4.44 -0.72 6.86
C PRO A 60 -3.88 -0.68 5.44
N GLY A 61 -4.59 -1.24 4.46
CA GLY A 61 -4.21 -1.17 3.05
C GLY A 61 -4.24 0.25 2.49
N ALA A 62 -5.21 1.07 2.93
CA ALA A 62 -5.28 2.48 2.54
C ALA A 62 -4.11 3.28 3.11
N VAL A 63 -3.76 3.06 4.39
CA VAL A 63 -2.59 3.66 5.03
C VAL A 63 -1.30 3.27 4.31
N ALA A 64 -1.16 2.00 3.93
CA ALA A 64 -0.01 1.51 3.17
C ALA A 64 0.18 2.28 1.86
N LEU A 65 -0.89 2.42 1.08
CA LEU A 65 -0.89 3.17 -0.17
C LEU A 65 -0.50 4.64 0.03
N VAL A 66 -1.04 5.29 1.07
CA VAL A 66 -0.67 6.68 1.38
C VAL A 66 0.82 6.81 1.67
N ILE A 67 1.40 5.88 2.44
CA ILE A 67 2.84 5.91 2.74
C ILE A 67 3.67 5.71 1.46
N VAL A 68 3.27 4.77 0.59
CA VAL A 68 3.96 4.55 -0.69
C VAL A 68 3.92 5.80 -1.57
N VAL A 69 2.78 6.50 -1.62
CA VAL A 69 2.67 7.78 -2.35
C VAL A 69 3.56 8.86 -1.75
N ILE A 70 3.68 8.95 -0.42
CA ILE A 70 4.57 9.90 0.25
C ILE A 70 6.04 9.61 -0.10
N ILE A 71 6.43 8.33 -0.12
CA ILE A 71 7.79 7.91 -0.52
C ILE A 71 8.07 8.35 -1.97
N ASP A 72 7.12 8.13 -2.88
CA ASP A 72 7.25 8.52 -4.28
C ASP A 72 7.32 10.03 -4.49
N MET A 73 6.51 10.81 -3.76
CA MET A 73 6.60 12.27 -3.80
C MET A 73 7.94 12.80 -3.26
N SER A 74 8.55 12.12 -2.28
CA SER A 74 9.85 12.51 -1.73
C SER A 74 11.03 12.26 -2.68
N LEU A 75 10.84 11.44 -3.71
CA LEU A 75 11.86 11.09 -4.71
C LEU A 75 11.88 12.04 -5.91
N ARG A 76 10.90 12.94 -6.00
CA ARG A 76 10.73 13.92 -7.09
C ARG A 76 11.29 15.27 -6.68
#